data_AF-A0A2U8XD70-F1
#
_entry.id   AF-A0A2U8XD70-F1
#
_cell.length_a   1.000
_cell.length_b   1.000
_cell.length_c   1.000
_cell.angle_alpha   90.00
_cell.angle_beta   90.00
_cell.angle_gamma   90.00
#
_symmetry.space_group_name_H-M   'P 1'
#
loop_
_entity.id
_entity.type
_entity.pdbx_description
1 polymer ?
#
loop_
_entity_poly.entity_id
_entity_poly.type
_entity_poly.pdbx_seq_one_letter_code
_entity_poly.pdbx_strand_id
1 'polypeptide(L)' 'MSTTFVLTTDAPSAIRELDTARLLVPVTDDDGHEVPAGSVGTVVGVWNQGEAYEVEFVVPFQALATVEGGQIVRVSDTTP' A
#
# COMPACT_ATOMS: atom_id res chain seq x y z
N MET A 1 -23.31 -5.46 -32.46
CA MET A 1 -21.88 -5.22 -32.19
C MET A 1 -21.63 -5.62 -30.74
N SER A 2 -20.99 -6.77 -30.52
CA SER A 2 -20.78 -7.30 -29.16
C SER A 2 -19.36 -6.93 -28.72
N THR A 3 -19.26 -6.02 -27.76
CA THR A 3 -17.98 -5.70 -27.10
C THR A 3 -17.59 -6.85 -26.20
N THR A 4 -16.52 -7.54 -26.54
CA THR A 4 -15.90 -8.57 -25.70
C THR A 4 -14.97 -7.88 -24.71
N PHE A 5 -15.23 -8.01 -23.41
CA PHE A 5 -14.27 -7.64 -22.37
C PHE A 5 -13.42 -8.87 -22.05
N VAL A 6 -12.11 -8.76 -22.27
CA VAL A 6 -11.15 -9.78 -21.85
C VAL A 6 -10.81 -9.52 -20.38
N LEU A 7 -11.28 -10.40 -19.50
CA LEU A 7 -10.81 -10.46 -18.11
C LEU A 7 -9.41 -11.11 -18.13
N THR A 8 -8.38 -10.27 -18.27
CA THR A 8 -7.01 -10.70 -18.00
C THR A 8 -6.94 -11.05 -16.51
N THR A 9 -6.44 -12.25 -16.20
CA THR A 9 -6.12 -12.64 -14.81
C THR A 9 -4.97 -11.73 -14.36
N ASP A 10 -5.30 -10.72 -13.56
CA ASP A 10 -4.36 -9.70 -13.07
C ASP A 10 -3.22 -10.42 -12.34
N ALA A 11 -2.01 -10.37 -12.88
CA ALA A 11 -0.84 -10.42 -12.00
C ALA A 11 -1.07 -9.36 -10.92
N PRO A 12 -0.73 -9.59 -9.63
CA PRO A 12 -1.07 -8.65 -8.56
C PRO A 12 -0.69 -7.24 -8.99
N SER A 13 -1.70 -6.40 -9.23
CA SER A 13 -1.50 -5.07 -9.76
C SER A 13 -0.51 -4.35 -8.84
N ALA A 14 0.61 -3.89 -9.42
CA ALA A 14 1.61 -3.15 -8.68
C ALA A 14 0.95 -2.00 -7.91
N ILE A 15 1.33 -1.84 -6.63
CA ILE A 15 0.83 -0.77 -5.77
C ILE A 15 1.23 0.58 -6.37
N ARG A 16 0.29 1.52 -6.44
CA ARG A 16 0.47 2.85 -7.02
C ARG A 16 0.30 3.93 -5.96
N GLU A 17 0.73 5.15 -6.27
CA GLU A 17 0.33 6.33 -5.50
C GLU A 17 -1.19 6.41 -5.42
N LEU A 18 -1.68 6.85 -4.26
CA LEU A 18 -3.07 6.95 -3.84
C LEU A 18 -3.79 5.61 -3.64
N ASP A 19 -3.11 4.46 -3.81
CA ASP A 19 -3.67 3.20 -3.33
C ASP A 19 -3.68 3.17 -1.80
N THR A 20 -4.75 2.60 -1.25
CA THR A 20 -4.80 2.20 0.15
C THR A 20 -3.94 0.94 0.33
N ALA A 21 -3.11 0.94 1.36
CA ALA A 21 -2.18 -0.15 1.60
C ALA A 21 -2.10 -0.50 3.10
N ARG A 22 -1.82 -1.76 3.39
CA ARG A 22 -1.79 -2.33 4.75
C ARG A 22 -0.42 -2.90 5.05
N LEU A 23 0.14 -2.50 6.19
CA LEU A 23 1.39 -3.05 6.70
C LEU A 23 1.24 -4.52 7.07
N LEU A 24 2.22 -5.33 6.69
CA LEU A 24 2.34 -6.74 7.07
C LEU A 24 3.13 -6.92 8.37
N VAL A 25 4.07 -6.02 8.62
CA VAL A 25 4.95 -5.99 9.81
C VAL A 25 4.98 -4.58 10.39
N PRO A 26 5.38 -4.40 11.66
CA PRO A 26 5.60 -3.06 12.20
C PRO A 26 6.73 -2.36 11.42
N VAL A 27 6.60 -1.05 11.20
CA VAL A 27 7.62 -0.22 10.56
C VAL A 27 7.91 1.00 11.41
N THR A 28 9.09 1.58 11.27
CA THR A 28 9.44 2.83 11.94
C THR A 28 9.11 4.00 11.01
N ASP A 29 8.40 5.00 11.52
CA ASP A 29 8.14 6.25 10.80
C ASP A 29 9.38 7.16 10.78
N ASP A 30 9.29 8.24 10.02
CA ASP A 30 10.40 9.20 9.86
C ASP A 30 10.77 9.92 11.17
N ASP A 31 9.87 9.93 12.16
CA ASP A 31 10.08 10.51 13.49
C ASP A 31 10.62 9.48 14.51
N GLY A 32 10.79 8.21 14.11
CA GLY A 32 11.32 7.14 14.95
C GLY A 32 10.26 6.38 15.79
N HIS A 33 8.97 6.61 15.55
CA HIS A 33 7.89 5.86 16.20
C HIS A 33 7.56 4.58 15.45
N GLU A 34 7.12 3.56 16.17
CA GLU A 34 6.64 2.33 15.55
C GLU A 34 5.18 2.47 15.10
N VAL A 35 4.94 2.25 13.80
CA VAL A 35 3.61 2.05 13.23
C VAL A 35 3.30 0.54 13.24
N PRO A 36 2.27 0.07 13.96
CA PRO A 36 2.01 -1.35 14.11
C PRO A 36 1.66 -2.06 12.80
N ALA A 37 1.98 -3.36 12.73
CA ALA A 37 1.50 -4.24 11.67
C ALA A 37 -0.03 -4.18 11.57
N GLY A 38 -0.54 -4.26 10.33
CA GLY A 38 -1.96 -4.20 10.04
C GLY A 38 -2.54 -2.80 9.97
N SER A 39 -1.77 -1.76 10.32
CA SER A 39 -2.14 -0.36 10.06
C SER A 39 -2.39 -0.14 8.57
N VAL A 40 -3.38 0.68 8.27
CA VAL A 40 -3.79 1.01 6.90
C VAL A 40 -3.47 2.47 6.66
N GLY A 41 -2.76 2.73 5.56
CA GLY A 41 -2.36 4.07 5.13
C GLY A 41 -2.59 4.26 3.64
N THR A 42 -2.29 5.46 3.17
CA THR A 42 -2.34 5.84 1.76
C THR A 42 -0.92 5.90 1.23
N VAL A 43 -0.67 5.26 0.09
CA VAL A 43 0.62 5.40 -0.60
C VAL A 43 0.71 6.80 -1.18
N VAL A 44 1.72 7.57 -0.79
CA VAL A 44 1.95 8.94 -1.27
C VAL A 44 3.18 9.06 -2.17
N GLY A 45 4.00 8.01 -2.24
CA GLY A 45 5.15 7.92 -3.14
C GLY A 45 5.53 6.47 -3.46
N VAL A 46 6.08 6.24 -4.66
CA VAL A 46 6.59 4.93 -5.09
C VAL A 46 8.05 5.06 -5.51
N TRP A 47 8.92 4.25 -4.92
CA TRP A 47 10.36 4.28 -5.14
C TRP A 47 10.84 3.07 -5.92
N ASN A 48 11.82 3.27 -6.81
CA ASN A 48 12.48 2.22 -7.61
C ASN A 48 11.53 1.18 -8.21
N GLN A 49 10.42 1.62 -8.81
CA GLN A 49 9.42 0.72 -9.42
C GLN A 49 8.78 -0.28 -8.42
N GLY A 50 8.68 0.09 -7.14
CA GLY A 50 7.99 -0.69 -6.11
C GLY A 50 8.91 -1.47 -5.17
N GLU A 51 10.21 -1.19 -5.15
CA GLU A 51 11.09 -1.72 -4.09
C GLU A 51 10.74 -1.12 -2.72
N ALA A 52 10.26 0.13 -2.70
CA ALA A 52 9.76 0.79 -1.49
C ALA A 52 8.62 1.77 -1.80
N TYR A 53 7.87 2.12 -0.76
CA TYR A 53 6.69 2.98 -0.82
C TYR A 53 6.74 3.97 0.33
N GLU A 54 6.41 5.23 0.05
CA GLU A 54 6.14 6.21 1.10
C GLU A 54 4.64 6.14 1.43
N VAL A 55 4.31 5.97 2.71
CA VAL A 55 2.94 5.71 3.16
C VAL A 55 2.59 6.65 4.30
N GLU A 56 1.49 7.37 4.12
CA GLU A 56 0.90 8.23 5.13
C GLU A 56 -0.17 7.47 5.93
N PHE A 57 -0.02 7.45 7.24
CA PHE A 57 -0.97 6.85 8.18
C PHE A 57 -1.65 7.94 8.99
N VAL A 58 -2.93 7.73 9.30
CA VAL A 58 -3.71 8.59 10.22
C VAL A 58 -4.17 7.86 11.48
N VAL A 59 -4.13 6.53 11.46
CA VAL A 59 -4.48 5.64 12.58
C VAL A 59 -3.35 4.61 12.72
N PRO A 60 -2.82 4.37 13.93
CA PRO A 60 -3.29 4.89 15.23
C PRO A 60 -2.91 6.35 15.53
N PHE A 61 -2.00 6.94 14.76
CA PHE A 61 -1.60 8.35 14.84
C PHE A 61 -1.12 8.82 13.46
N GLN A 62 -0.84 10.12 13.31
CA GLN A 62 -0.26 10.66 12.08
C GLN A 62 1.20 10.24 11.94
N ALA A 63 1.53 9.54 10.87
CA ALA A 63 2.88 9.05 10.60
C ALA A 63 3.15 9.04 9.09
N LEU A 64 4.40 9.29 8.72
CA LEU A 64 4.92 9.07 7.37
C LEU A 64 6.06 8.08 7.45
N ALA A 65 6.00 7.00 6.66
CA ALA A 65 7.04 5.97 6.70
C ALA A 65 7.41 5.51 5.29
N THR A 66 8.70 5.25 5.08
CA THR A 66 9.18 4.47 3.93
C THR A 66 9.11 2.99 4.27
N VAL A 67 8.36 2.23 3.46
CA VAL A 67 8.05 0.81 3.67
C VAL A 67 8.60 -0.01 2.53
N GLU A 68 9.30 -1.11 2.81
CA GLU A 68 9.77 -2.02 1.77
C GLU A 68 8.60 -2.72 1.08
N GLY A 69 8.70 -2.98 -0.23
CA GLY A 69 7.60 -3.55 -1.00
C GLY A 69 7.13 -4.93 -0.52
N GLY A 70 8.01 -5.71 0.12
CA GLY A 70 7.66 -6.99 0.73
C GLY A 70 6.92 -6.88 2.08
N GLN A 71 6.80 -5.68 2.64
CA GLN A 71 6.22 -5.42 3.96
C GLN A 71 4.82 -4.83 3.89
N ILE A 72 4.27 -4.64 2.69
CA ILE A 72 2.99 -3.98 2.48
C ILE A 72 2.18 -4.66 1.39
N VAL A 73 0.86 -4.59 1.51
CA VAL A 73 -0.07 -5.07 0.49
C VAL A 73 -1.10 -4.01 0.17
N ARG A 74 -1.52 -3.94 -1.09
CA ARG A 74 -2.68 -3.13 -1.49
C ARG A 74 -3.94 -3.66 -0.81
N VAL A 75 -4.76 -2.76 -0.29
CA VAL A 75 -6.12 -3.07 0.14
C VAL A 75 -7.03 -2.91 -1.06
N SER A 76 -7.56 -4.00 -1.56
CA SER A 76 -8.58 -3.98 -2.61
C SER A 76 -9.97 -3.85 -1.97
N ASP A 77 -10.78 -2.94 -2.50
CA ASP A 77 -12.22 -2.83 -2.21
C ASP A 77 -12.97 -4.01 -2.84
N THR A 78 -12.73 -5.23 -2.35
CA THR A 78 -13.63 -6.35 -2.64
C THR A 78 -14.70 -6.33 -1.57
N THR A 79 -15.75 -5.53 -1.78
CA THR A 79 -17.00 -5.71 -1.04
C THR A 79 -17.46 -7.16 -1.26
N PRO A 80 -17.68 -7.95 -0.19
CA PRO A 80 -18.19 -9.31 -0.31
C PRO A 80 -19.58 -9.38 -0.95
#